data_AF-A0AAI9X4E9-F1
#
_entry.id   AF-A0AAI9X4E9-F1
#
_cell.length_a   1.000
_cell.length_b   1.000
_cell.length_c   1.000
_cell.angle_alpha   90.00
_cell.angle_beta   90.00
_cell.angle_gamma   90.00
#
_symmetry.space_group_name_H-M   'P 1'
#
loop_
_entity.id
_entity.type
_entity.pdbx_description
1 polymer ?
#
loop_
_entity_poly.entity_id
_entity_poly.type
_entity_poly.pdbx_seq_one_letter_code
_entity_poly.pdbx_strand_id
1 'polypeptide(L)'
;MFNTFYANGPTVAQEYSSRLQVIFRQQIQPWHPSSTLTHEAGAAVLRLAPEKFWQFSAALFQNQAEFFDVSVVNETRNKTYERLAKIAGSIGVDEQKVLALLVIPETSSSPDELNVGNQLTNDMKWMTKVDDRDLTPGQAIL
;
A
#
# COMPACT_ATOMS: atom_id res chain seq x y z
N MET A 1 3.84 8.11 -15.14
CA MET A 1 4.56 6.82 -15.27
C MET A 1 3.65 5.63 -14.97
N PHE A 2 2.99 5.56 -13.80
CA PHE A 2 2.13 4.42 -13.45
C PHE A 2 1.01 4.16 -14.46
N ASN A 3 0.28 5.20 -14.89
CA ASN A 3 -0.80 5.06 -15.88
C ASN A 3 -0.31 4.48 -17.22
N THR A 4 0.91 4.85 -17.65
CA THR A 4 1.53 4.31 -18.87
C THR A 4 1.73 2.80 -18.76
N PHE A 5 2.17 2.32 -17.59
CA PHE A 5 2.35 0.90 -17.35
C PHE A 5 1.01 0.16 -17.18
N TYR A 6 0.07 0.71 -16.42
CA TYR A 6 -1.16 0.04 -16.03
C TYR A 6 -2.25 0.07 -17.12
N ALA A 7 -2.56 1.24 -17.68
CA ALA A 7 -3.68 1.39 -18.61
C ALA A 7 -3.32 1.01 -20.05
N ASN A 8 -2.10 1.35 -20.47
CA ASN A 8 -1.68 1.11 -21.85
C ASN A 8 -0.84 -0.17 -22.00
N GLY A 9 -0.24 -0.65 -20.89
CA GLY A 9 0.76 -1.72 -20.92
C GLY A 9 2.04 -1.29 -21.65
N PRO A 10 3.24 -1.59 -21.16
CA PRO A 10 4.42 -1.45 -22.02
C PRO A 10 4.27 -2.41 -23.20
N THR A 11 4.74 -2.05 -24.39
CA THR A 11 4.77 -2.93 -25.58
C THR A 11 5.35 -4.31 -25.25
N VAL A 12 6.33 -4.35 -24.35
CA VAL A 12 6.94 -5.57 -23.81
C VAL A 12 5.93 -6.48 -23.10
N ALA A 13 4.96 -5.94 -22.35
CA ALA A 13 3.94 -6.78 -21.69
C ALA A 13 2.96 -7.39 -22.70
N GLN A 14 2.67 -6.68 -23.80
CA GLN A 14 1.80 -7.17 -24.86
C GLN A 14 2.50 -8.28 -25.69
N GLU A 15 3.76 -8.06 -26.06
CA GLU A 15 4.54 -9.00 -26.89
C GLU A 15 5.03 -10.24 -26.12
N TYR A 16 5.26 -10.12 -24.82
CA TYR A 16 5.86 -11.16 -23.98
C TYR A 16 4.97 -11.62 -22.84
N SER A 17 3.65 -11.45 -22.94
CA SER A 17 2.68 -11.76 -21.86
C SER A 17 2.83 -13.16 -21.25
N SER A 18 3.18 -14.18 -22.05
CA SER A 18 3.40 -15.55 -21.57
C SER A 18 4.77 -15.82 -20.93
N ARG A 19 5.71 -14.87 -21.05
CA ARG A 19 7.11 -14.97 -20.60
C ARG A 19 7.53 -13.86 -19.63
N LEU A 20 6.62 -12.92 -19.35
CA LEU A 20 6.87 -11.76 -18.50
C LEU A 20 6.13 -11.93 -17.18
N GLN A 21 6.87 -11.86 -16.08
CA GLN A 21 6.31 -11.65 -14.75
C GLN A 21 6.66 -10.24 -14.29
N VAL A 22 5.66 -9.51 -13.80
CA VAL A 22 5.87 -8.19 -13.18
C VAL A 22 5.77 -8.34 -11.68
N ILE A 23 6.78 -7.86 -10.97
CA ILE A 23 6.80 -7.78 -9.51
C ILE A 23 6.78 -6.31 -9.12
N PHE A 24 5.75 -5.91 -8.39
CA PHE A 24 5.67 -4.57 -7.81
C PHE A 24 6.38 -4.55 -6.46
N ARG A 25 7.48 -3.81 -6.36
CA ARG A 25 8.21 -3.64 -5.10
C ARG A 25 7.94 -2.26 -4.53
N GLN A 26 7.21 -2.24 -3.43
CA GLN A 26 6.94 -1.05 -2.64
C GLN A 26 8.26 -0.49 -2.10
N GLN A 27 8.58 0.77 -2.43
CA GLN A 27 9.76 1.46 -1.94
C GLN A 27 9.35 2.62 -1.05
N ILE A 28 9.37 2.40 0.26
CA ILE A 28 9.08 3.45 1.23
C ILE A 28 10.22 4.46 1.24
N GLN A 29 9.87 5.73 1.14
CA GLN A 29 10.81 6.85 1.23
C GLN A 29 10.72 7.44 2.64
N PRO A 30 11.62 7.11 3.57
CA PRO A 30 11.48 7.49 4.98
C PRO A 30 11.57 9.01 5.24
N TRP A 31 12.03 9.79 4.26
CA TRP A 31 12.03 11.25 4.32
C TRP A 31 10.66 11.88 3.96
N HIS A 32 9.69 11.09 3.48
CA HIS A 32 8.29 11.48 3.26
C HIS A 32 7.38 10.63 4.16
N PRO A 33 6.95 11.11 5.34
CA PRO A 33 6.23 10.29 6.32
C PRO A 33 4.96 9.61 5.79
N SER A 34 4.24 10.29 4.90
CA SER A 34 3.03 9.76 4.26
C SER A 34 3.30 8.58 3.34
N SER A 35 4.54 8.41 2.87
CA SER A 35 4.96 7.24 2.09
C SER A 35 4.65 5.97 2.87
N THR A 36 4.98 5.89 4.16
CA THR A 36 4.67 4.68 4.94
C THR A 36 3.16 4.40 4.95
N LEU A 37 2.34 5.45 5.13
CA LEU A 37 0.88 5.33 5.22
C LEU A 37 0.26 4.82 3.91
N THR A 38 0.71 5.34 2.77
CA THR A 38 0.21 4.90 1.47
C THR A 38 0.58 3.46 1.15
N HIS A 39 1.77 3.01 1.57
CA HIS A 39 2.21 1.62 1.37
C HIS A 39 1.51 0.64 2.33
N GLU A 40 1.22 1.05 3.57
CA GLU A 40 0.38 0.27 4.48
C GLU A 40 -1.03 0.07 3.91
N ALA A 41 -1.61 1.09 3.26
CA ALA A 41 -2.89 0.95 2.56
C ALA A 41 -2.81 -0.01 1.36
N GLY A 42 -1.72 0.02 0.59
CA GLY A 42 -1.45 -0.96 -0.45
C GLY A 42 -1.38 -2.39 0.09
N ALA A 43 -0.67 -2.57 1.21
CA ALA A 43 -0.57 -3.84 1.92
C ALA A 43 -1.91 -4.32 2.49
N ALA A 44 -2.77 -3.40 2.97
CA ALA A 44 -4.12 -3.74 3.42
C ALA A 44 -4.99 -4.27 2.25
N VAL A 45 -4.88 -3.66 1.07
CA VAL A 45 -5.55 -4.16 -0.13
C VAL A 45 -5.00 -5.52 -0.56
N LEU A 46 -3.68 -5.72 -0.52
CA LEU A 46 -3.08 -7.04 -0.81
C LEU A 46 -3.61 -8.14 0.11
N ARG A 47 -3.80 -7.85 1.39
CA ARG A 47 -4.38 -8.80 2.36
C ARG A 47 -5.85 -9.12 2.09
N LEU A 48 -6.66 -8.12 1.74
CA LEU A 48 -8.12 -8.26 1.65
C LEU A 48 -8.62 -8.65 0.26
N ALA A 49 -7.96 -8.16 -0.78
CA ALA A 49 -8.38 -8.27 -2.18
C ALA A 49 -7.15 -8.14 -3.11
N PRO A 50 -6.23 -9.13 -3.13
CA PRO A 50 -5.00 -9.05 -3.91
C PRO A 50 -5.23 -8.81 -5.40
N GLU A 51 -6.33 -9.31 -5.97
CA GLU A 51 -6.74 -9.07 -7.35
C GLU A 51 -7.07 -7.60 -7.65
N LYS A 52 -7.34 -6.81 -6.61
CA LYS A 52 -7.64 -5.37 -6.69
C LYS A 52 -6.42 -4.48 -6.51
N PHE A 53 -5.26 -5.03 -6.16
CA PHE A 53 -4.06 -4.23 -5.85
C PHE A 53 -3.66 -3.26 -6.97
N TRP A 54 -3.70 -3.70 -8.22
CA TRP A 54 -3.35 -2.84 -9.35
C TRP A 54 -4.39 -1.73 -9.60
N GLN A 55 -5.68 -2.03 -9.39
CA GLN A 55 -6.76 -1.03 -9.46
C GLN A 55 -6.63 0.00 -8.34
N PHE A 56 -6.35 -0.45 -7.12
CA PHE A 56 -6.06 0.43 -5.98
C PHE A 56 -4.84 1.31 -6.24
N SER A 57 -3.74 0.72 -6.73
CA SER A 57 -2.53 1.47 -7.07
C SER A 57 -2.84 2.55 -8.11
N ALA A 58 -3.62 2.23 -9.15
CA ALA A 58 -4.04 3.22 -10.14
C ALA A 58 -4.83 4.38 -9.52
N ALA A 59 -5.81 4.08 -8.66
CA ALA A 59 -6.60 5.08 -7.96
C ALA A 59 -5.74 5.93 -7.00
N LEU A 60 -4.81 5.31 -6.28
CA LEU A 60 -3.88 5.99 -5.40
C LEU A 60 -2.96 6.93 -6.18
N PHE A 61 -2.40 6.48 -7.31
CA PHE A 61 -1.56 7.32 -8.18
C PHE A 61 -2.35 8.49 -8.80
N GLN A 62 -3.63 8.31 -9.11
CA GLN A 62 -4.51 9.40 -9.57
C GLN A 62 -4.71 10.48 -8.49
N ASN A 63 -4.77 10.07 -7.22
CA ASN A 63 -4.94 10.97 -6.08
C ASN A 63 -3.62 11.32 -5.37
N GLN A 64 -2.45 10.96 -5.91
CA GLN A 64 -1.16 11.01 -5.17
C GLN A 64 -0.82 12.38 -4.58
N ALA A 65 -1.21 13.47 -5.25
CA ALA A 65 -0.92 14.83 -4.82
C ALA A 65 -1.56 15.17 -3.47
N GLU A 66 -2.64 14.48 -3.12
CA GLU A 66 -3.33 14.60 -1.85
C GLU A 66 -2.54 14.07 -0.65
N PHE A 67 -1.51 13.26 -0.90
CA PHE A 67 -0.71 12.57 0.11
C PHE A 67 0.75 13.02 0.14
N PHE A 68 1.15 14.02 -0.65
CA PHE A 68 2.48 14.62 -0.55
C PHE A 68 2.59 15.48 0.72
N ASP A 69 3.82 15.71 1.17
CA ASP A 69 4.12 16.35 2.47
C ASP A 69 3.29 17.62 2.73
N VAL A 70 3.24 18.53 1.76
CA VAL A 70 2.51 19.80 1.88
C VAL A 70 1.01 19.63 2.08
N SER A 71 0.44 18.53 1.57
CA SER A 71 -1.00 18.25 1.60
C SER A 71 -1.45 17.62 2.93
N VAL A 72 -0.53 17.02 3.68
CA VAL A 72 -0.84 16.25 4.91
C VAL A 72 -0.10 16.74 6.14
N VAL A 73 0.68 17.82 6.05
CA VAL A 73 1.53 18.33 7.14
C VAL A 73 0.78 18.60 8.47
N ASN A 74 -0.50 18.97 8.39
CA ASN A 74 -1.36 19.23 9.56
C ASN A 74 -2.42 18.14 9.78
N GLU A 75 -2.35 17.03 9.06
CA GLU A 75 -3.29 15.92 9.16
C GLU A 75 -2.78 14.88 10.17
N THR A 76 -3.67 14.32 10.98
CA THR A 76 -3.31 13.21 11.87
C THR A 76 -3.20 11.91 11.08
N ARG A 77 -2.35 10.98 11.54
CA ARG A 77 -2.13 9.67 10.90
C ARG A 77 -3.44 8.92 10.60
N ASN A 78 -4.36 8.85 11.56
CA ASN A 78 -5.64 8.14 11.38
C ASN A 78 -6.57 8.84 10.38
N LYS A 79 -6.49 10.17 10.24
CA LYS A 79 -7.25 10.90 9.20
C LYS A 79 -6.74 10.59 7.80
N THR A 80 -5.42 10.49 7.63
CA THR A 80 -4.85 10.02 6.37
C THR A 80 -5.29 8.59 6.05
N TYR A 81 -5.36 7.69 7.04
CA TYR A 81 -5.88 6.33 6.83
C TYR A 81 -7.36 6.27 6.45
N GLU A 82 -8.21 7.11 7.03
CA GLU A 82 -9.63 7.23 6.60
C GLU A 82 -9.72 7.56 5.10
N ARG A 83 -8.88 8.49 4.61
CA ARG A 83 -8.85 8.86 3.19
C ARG A 83 -8.31 7.75 2.31
N LEU A 84 -7.27 7.05 2.74
CA LEU A 84 -6.71 5.90 2.01
C LEU A 84 -7.70 4.73 1.94
N ALA A 85 -8.43 4.47 3.02
CA ALA A 85 -9.49 3.45 3.04
C ALA A 85 -10.61 3.78 2.05
N LYS A 86 -11.00 5.05 1.92
CA LYS A 86 -11.98 5.51 0.91
C LYS A 86 -11.51 5.28 -0.52
N ILE A 87 -10.21 5.46 -0.80
CA ILE A 87 -9.64 5.12 -2.11
C ILE A 87 -9.81 3.63 -2.40
N ALA A 88 -9.55 2.76 -1.43
CA ALA A 88 -9.81 1.32 -1.57
C ALA A 88 -11.31 1.01 -1.74
N GLY A 89 -12.18 1.73 -1.02
CA GLY A 89 -13.64 1.70 -1.18
C GLY A 89 -14.08 2.00 -2.61
N SER A 90 -13.49 3.03 -3.24
CA SER A 90 -13.85 3.48 -4.58
C SER A 90 -13.64 2.43 -5.69
N ILE A 91 -12.78 1.44 -5.45
CA ILE A 91 -12.49 0.33 -6.39
C ILE A 91 -13.15 -1.00 -5.96
N GLY A 92 -14.00 -0.95 -4.94
CA GLY A 92 -14.85 -2.05 -4.49
C GLY A 92 -14.26 -2.94 -3.39
N VAL A 93 -13.21 -2.49 -2.69
CA VAL A 93 -12.74 -3.16 -1.46
C VAL A 93 -13.56 -2.64 -0.28
N ASP A 94 -13.81 -3.47 0.72
CA ASP A 94 -14.53 -3.09 1.94
C ASP A 94 -13.75 -2.01 2.72
N GLU A 95 -14.20 -0.75 2.64
CA GLU A 95 -13.56 0.41 3.25
C GLU A 95 -13.37 0.24 4.77
N GLN A 96 -14.38 -0.31 5.45
CA GLN A 96 -14.35 -0.48 6.91
C GLN A 96 -13.31 -1.52 7.33
N LYS A 97 -13.17 -2.61 6.57
CA LYS A 97 -12.12 -3.61 6.81
C LYS A 97 -10.73 -3.05 6.53
N VAL A 98 -10.57 -2.26 5.47
CA VAL A 98 -9.30 -1.58 5.17
C VAL A 98 -8.94 -0.62 6.31
N LEU A 99 -9.89 0.20 6.76
CA LEU A 99 -9.66 1.13 7.86
C LEU A 99 -9.31 0.39 9.16
N ALA A 100 -10.02 -0.68 9.49
CA ALA A 100 -9.75 -1.49 10.69
C ALA A 100 -8.32 -2.05 10.72
N LEU A 101 -7.77 -2.39 9.55
CA LEU A 101 -6.38 -2.84 9.41
C LEU A 101 -5.36 -1.71 9.63
N LEU A 102 -5.70 -0.47 9.27
CA LEU A 102 -4.79 0.66 9.22
C LEU A 102 -4.74 1.49 10.50
N VAL A 103 -5.89 1.67 11.17
CA VAL A 103 -6.00 2.59 12.31
C VAL A 103 -5.01 2.25 13.43
N ILE A 104 -4.44 3.31 14.01
CA ILE A 104 -3.68 3.20 15.25
C ILE A 104 -4.66 3.32 16.42
N PRO A 105 -4.67 2.37 17.36
CA PRO A 105 -5.45 2.47 18.58
C PRO A 105 -5.09 3.72 19.37
N GLU A 106 -6.09 4.39 19.96
CA GLU A 106 -5.88 5.54 20.86
C GLU A 106 -5.30 5.12 22.22
N THR A 107 -5.44 3.84 22.56
CA THR A 107 -5.01 3.24 23.82
C THR A 107 -4.19 1.98 23.57
N SER A 108 -3.20 1.74 24.42
CA SER A 108 -2.39 0.52 24.44
C SER A 108 -2.84 -0.43 25.56
N SER A 109 -2.36 -1.69 25.52
CA SER A 109 -2.69 -2.68 26.55
C SER A 109 -1.93 -2.45 27.86
N SER A 110 -0.83 -1.70 27.82
CA SER A 110 -0.09 -1.24 28.99
C SER A 110 0.50 0.16 28.78
N PRO A 111 0.80 0.91 29.87
CA PRO A 111 1.46 2.21 29.79
C PRO A 111 2.83 2.21 29.08
N ASP A 112 3.51 1.06 29.03
CA ASP A 112 4.84 0.92 28.43
C ASP A 112 4.78 0.62 26.91
N GLU A 113 3.61 0.30 26.38
CA GLU A 113 3.41 -0.10 24.99
C GLU A 113 3.01 1.11 24.11
N LEU A 114 3.95 2.03 23.88
CA LEU A 114 3.68 3.28 23.15
C LEU A 114 3.86 3.17 21.61
N ASN A 115 4.46 2.08 21.12
CA ASN A 115 4.74 1.84 19.70
C ASN A 115 3.95 0.63 19.16
N VAL A 116 2.63 0.63 19.35
CA VAL A 116 1.74 -0.48 18.96
C VAL A 116 1.69 -0.74 17.45
N GLY A 117 1.82 0.33 16.64
CA GLY A 117 1.63 0.24 15.19
C GLY A 117 0.19 -0.12 14.80
N ASN A 118 0.02 -0.61 13.57
CA ASN A 118 -1.24 -1.14 13.07
C ASN A 118 -1.11 -2.63 12.73
N GLN A 119 -2.17 -3.24 12.21
CA GLN A 119 -2.19 -4.66 11.88
C GLN A 119 -1.26 -5.03 10.71
N LEU A 120 -0.72 -4.03 10.00
CA LEU A 120 0.11 -4.17 8.80
C LEU A 120 1.61 -4.09 9.10
N THR A 121 1.97 -3.81 10.35
CA THR A 121 3.36 -3.68 10.81
C THR A 121 4.24 -4.85 10.38
N ASN A 122 3.74 -6.09 10.44
CA ASN A 122 4.53 -7.26 10.06
C ASN A 122 4.68 -7.40 8.54
N ASP A 123 3.68 -7.04 7.72
CA ASP A 123 3.82 -7.01 6.26
C ASP A 123 4.85 -5.97 5.85
N MET A 124 4.80 -4.78 6.48
CA MET A 124 5.78 -3.72 6.19
C MET A 124 7.21 -4.16 6.51
N LYS A 125 7.45 -4.92 7.59
CA LYS A 125 8.77 -5.48 7.90
C LYS A 125 9.26 -6.44 6.81
N TRP A 126 8.37 -7.25 6.25
CA TRP A 126 8.72 -8.16 5.15
C TRP A 126 8.95 -7.42 3.83
N MET A 127 8.06 -6.50 3.47
CA MET A 127 8.15 -5.72 2.22
C MET A 127 9.38 -4.83 2.16
N THR A 128 9.85 -4.32 3.31
CA THR A 128 11.03 -3.46 3.39
C THR A 128 12.34 -4.22 3.59
N LYS A 129 12.29 -5.55 3.72
CA LYS A 129 13.48 -6.38 3.88
C LYS A 129 14.23 -6.48 2.55
N VAL A 130 15.43 -5.89 2.49
CA VAL A 130 16.25 -5.72 1.28
C VAL A 130 16.90 -7.02 0.77
N ASP A 131 16.89 -8.13 1.53
CA ASP A 131 17.80 -9.28 1.31
C ASP A 131 17.12 -10.65 1.17
N ASP A 132 15.83 -10.74 0.86
CA ASP A 132 15.22 -12.06 0.63
C ASP A 132 15.54 -12.60 -0.78
N ARG A 133 16.60 -13.42 -0.86
CA ARG A 133 17.10 -14.05 -2.09
C ARG A 133 16.33 -15.32 -2.46
N ASP A 134 15.38 -15.75 -1.65
CA ASP A 134 14.64 -17.01 -1.82
C ASP A 134 13.28 -16.81 -2.51
N LEU A 135 13.24 -15.94 -3.53
CA LEU A 135 12.03 -15.71 -4.31
C LEU A 135 11.89 -16.80 -5.37
N THR A 136 11.11 -17.82 -5.06
CA THR A 136 10.64 -18.78 -6.07
C THR A 136 9.68 -18.08 -7.05
N PRO A 137 9.81 -18.29 -8.37
CA PRO A 137 8.88 -17.72 -9.35
C PRO A 137 7.45 -18.23 -9.11
N GLY A 138 6.47 -17.31 -9.10
CA GLY A 138 5.04 -17.65 -9.13
C GLY A 138 4.21 -17.30 -7.89
N GLN A 139 4.79 -16.70 -6.86
CA GLN A 139 4.00 -16.14 -5.75
C GLN A 139 3.95 -14.62 -5.86
N ALA A 140 2.73 -14.08 -5.95
CA ALA A 140 2.47 -12.74 -5.44
C ALA A 140 2.69 -12.84 -3.93
N ILE A 141 3.91 -12.57 -3.49
CA ILE A 141 4.23 -12.44 -2.08
C ILE A 141 3.74 -11.05 -1.68
N LEU A 142 2.85 -11.04 -0.69
CA LEU A 142 2.32 -9.84 -0.03
C LEU A 142 3.45 -8.83 0.22
#